data_AF-A0A2M6Y8A5-F1
#
_entry.id   AF-A0A2M6Y8A5-F1
#
_cell.length_a   1.000
_cell.length_b   1.000
_cell.length_c   1.000
_cell.angle_alpha   90.00
_cell.angle_beta   90.00
_cell.angle_gamma   90.00
#
_symmetry.space_group_name_H-M   'P 1'
#
loop_
_entity.id
_entity.type
_entity.pdbx_description
1 polymer ?
#
loop_
_entity_poly.entity_id
_entity_poly.type
_entity_poly.pdbx_seq_one_letter_code
_entity_poly.pdbx_strand_id
1 'polypeptide(L)' 'KSKIVAVNKVDLPEVQAHLPEIRQALSRLDLPVFYISAATGYDILELTTKAVEMLGEMNKVEEVV' A
#
# COMPACT_ATOMS: atom_id res chain seq x y z
N LYS A 1 -13.42 -7.33 -4.79
CA LYS A 1 -12.28 -6.62 -5.42
C LYS A 1 -11.19 -6.44 -4.39
N SER A 2 -9.99 -6.95 -4.66
CA SER A 2 -8.80 -6.73 -3.84
C SER A 2 -8.47 -5.24 -3.79
N LYS A 3 -8.05 -4.76 -2.61
CA LYS A 3 -7.76 -3.36 -2.34
C LYS A 3 -6.43 -3.26 -1.60
N ILE A 4 -5.68 -2.20 -1.87
CA ILE A 4 -4.44 -1.83 -1.19
C ILE A 4 -4.55 -0.34 -0.86
N VAL A 5 -3.99 0.09 0.27
CA VAL A 5 -3.86 1.51 0.63
C VAL A 5 -2.40 1.93 0.45
N ALA A 6 -2.19 3.07 -0.21
CA ALA A 6 -0.87 3.69 -0.33
C ALA A 6 -0.91 5.11 0.25
N VAL A 7 -0.22 5.33 1.36
CA VAL A 7 0.02 6.65 1.92
C VAL A 7 1.19 7.26 1.15
N ASN A 8 0.90 8.26 0.34
CA ASN A 8 1.88 8.90 -0.54
C ASN A 8 2.47 10.18 0.10
N LYS A 9 3.61 10.62 -0.44
CA LYS A 9 4.35 11.83 -0.05
C LYS A 9 5.03 11.76 1.32
N VAL A 10 5.48 10.57 1.73
CA VAL A 10 6.20 10.38 2.99
C VAL A 10 7.58 11.03 3.03
N ASP A 11 8.03 11.60 1.92
CA ASP A 11 9.21 12.47 1.82
C ASP A 11 8.99 13.86 2.43
N LEU A 12 7.74 14.32 2.58
CA LEU A 12 7.45 15.65 3.12
C LEU A 12 7.65 15.65 4.65
N PRO A 13 8.39 16.64 5.21
CA PRO A 13 8.63 16.73 6.65
C PRO A 13 7.36 16.76 7.50
N GLU A 14 6.32 17.46 7.02
CA GLU A 14 5.01 17.53 7.69
C GLU A 14 4.33 16.15 7.75
N VAL A 15 4.43 15.36 6.68
CA VAL A 15 3.88 13.99 6.65
C VAL A 15 4.67 13.11 7.60
N GLN A 16 6.01 13.19 7.61
CA GLN A 16 6.85 12.42 8.53
C GLN A 16 6.55 12.70 10.00
N ALA A 17 6.33 13.97 10.36
CA ALA A 17 5.97 14.36 11.71
C ALA A 17 4.67 13.68 12.19
N HIS A 18 3.69 13.48 11.29
CA HIS A 18 2.40 12.86 11.60
C HIS A 18 2.31 11.37 11.22
N LEU A 19 3.37 10.77 10.65
CA LEU A 19 3.37 9.36 10.24
C LEU A 19 2.97 8.38 11.35
N PRO A 20 3.39 8.55 12.63
CA PRO A 20 2.96 7.67 13.70
C PRO A 20 1.43 7.64 13.90
N GLU A 21 0.78 8.81 13.81
CA GLU A 21 -0.67 8.95 13.95
C GLU A 21 -1.39 8.34 12.74
N ILE A 22 -0.88 8.59 11.54
CA ILE A 22 -1.41 8.00 10.30
C ILE A 22 -1.32 6.47 10.37
N ARG A 23 -0.20 5.92 10.85
CA ARG A 23 -0.01 4.47 11.04
C ARG A 23 -1.01 3.90 12.03
N GLN A 24 -1.22 4.57 13.16
CA GLN A 24 -2.19 4.13 14.16
C GLN A 24 -3.63 4.19 13.64
N ALA A 25 -3.98 5.22 12.87
CA ALA A 25 -5.32 5.35 12.30
C ALA A 25 -5.61 4.24 11.27
N LEU A 26 -4.61 3.88 10.46
CA LEU A 26 -4.74 2.88 9.40
C LEU A 26 -4.53 1.44 9.89
N SER A 27 -3.96 1.21 11.07
CA SER A 27 -3.76 -0.14 11.62
C SER A 27 -5.05 -0.90 11.89
N ARG A 28 -6.20 -0.22 11.88
CA ARG A 28 -7.53 -0.82 12.05
C ARG A 28 -8.10 -1.36 10.74
N LEU A 29 -7.47 -1.07 9.60
CA LEU A 29 -7.88 -1.60 8.32
C LEU A 29 -7.34 -3.02 8.18
N ASP A 30 -8.22 -3.96 7.82
CA ASP A 30 -7.83 -5.31 7.39
C ASP A 30 -7.39 -5.29 5.92
N LEU A 31 -6.49 -4.37 5.58
CA LEU A 31 -5.98 -4.14 4.22
C LEU A 31 -4.46 -3.92 4.27
N PRO A 32 -3.71 -4.33 3.24
CA PRO A 32 -2.31 -3.95 3.09
C PRO A 32 -2.17 -2.43 2.98
N VAL A 33 -1.29 -1.84 3.79
CA VAL A 33 -0.99 -0.42 3.80
C VAL A 33 0.49 -0.20 3.50
N PHE A 34 0.79 0.56 2.45
CA PHE A 34 2.14 0.93 2.04
C PHE A 34 2.37 2.44 2.27
N TYR A 35 3.61 2.80 2.59
CA TYR A 35 4.04 4.17 2.83
C TYR A 35 5.09 4.51 1.80
N ILE A 36 4.76 5.36 0.83
CA ILE A 36 5.56 5.57 -0.38
C ILE A 36 5.84 7.05 -0.63
N SER A 37 6.83 7.30 -1.48
CA SER A 37 6.98 8.60 -2.12
C SER A 37 7.13 8.41 -3.62
N ALA A 38 6.08 8.75 -4.37
CA ALA A 38 6.13 8.74 -5.82
C ALA A 38 7.15 9.74 -6.39
N ALA A 39 7.43 10.84 -5.68
CA ALA A 39 8.38 11.85 -6.12
C ALA A 39 9.83 11.36 -6.07
N THR A 40 10.17 10.52 -5.09
CA THR A 40 11.53 9.97 -4.90
C THR A 40 11.69 8.54 -5.40
N GLY A 41 10.58 7.84 -5.66
CA GLY A 41 10.56 6.42 -5.99
C GLY A 41 10.60 5.49 -4.76
N TYR A 42 10.60 6.05 -3.55
CA TYR A 42 10.65 5.28 -2.30
C TYR A 42 9.46 4.30 -2.19
N ASP A 43 9.78 3.03 -1.94
CA ASP A 43 8.87 1.88 -1.76
C ASP A 43 7.85 1.63 -2.88
N ILE A 44 8.06 2.21 -4.08
CA ILE A 44 7.20 1.97 -5.24
C ILE A 44 7.26 0.52 -5.71
N LEU A 45 8.46 -0.10 -5.70
CA LEU A 45 8.65 -1.49 -6.12
C LEU A 45 7.89 -2.48 -5.23
N GLU A 46 7.87 -2.22 -3.91
CA GLU A 46 7.18 -3.09 -2.97
C GLU A 46 5.66 -3.02 -3.17
N LEU A 47 5.13 -1.79 -3.33
CA LEU A 47 3.72 -1.57 -3.64
C LEU A 47 3.30 -2.27 -4.95
N THR A 48 4.08 -2.13 -6.02
CA THR A 48 3.73 -2.72 -7.33
C THR A 48 3.84 -4.23 -7.29
N THR A 49 4.85 -4.79 -6.62
CA THR A 49 4.99 -6.23 -6.43
C THR A 49 3.77 -6.81 -5.73
N LYS A 50 3.32 -6.19 -4.62
CA LYS A 50 2.14 -6.66 -3.91
C LYS A 50 0.87 -6.56 -4.76
N ALA A 51 0.72 -5.50 -5.54
CA ALA A 51 -0.41 -5.36 -6.46
C ALA A 51 -0.43 -6.48 -7.51
N VAL A 52 0.71 -6.84 -8.10
CA VAL A 52 0.82 -7.94 -9.07
C VAL A 52 0.51 -9.28 -8.43
N GLU A 53 1.03 -9.55 -7.24
CA GLU A 53 0.70 -10.77 -6.48
C GLU A 53 -0.81 -10.90 -6.26
N MET A 54 -1.44 -9.82 -5.77
CA MET A 54 -2.88 -9.82 -5.46
C MET A 54 -3.73 -10.01 -6.72
N LEU A 55 -3.31 -9.48 -7.87
CA LEU A 55 -3.99 -9.74 -9.15
C LEU A 55 -3.79 -11.18 -9.63
N GLY A 56 -2.59 -11.74 -9.46
CA GLY A 56 -2.29 -13.13 -9.81
C GLY A 56 -3.09 -14.15 -8.99
N GLU A 57 -3.30 -13.87 -7.70
CA GLU A 57 -4.15 -14.69 -6.83
C GLU A 57 -5.62 -14.67 -7.26
N MET A 58 -6.13 -13.51 -7.71
CA MET A 58 -7.53 -13.38 -8.16
C MET A 58 -7.81 -14.21 -9.41
N ASN A 59 -6.88 -14.23 -10.38
CA ASN A 59 -7.05 -15.02 -11.60
C ASN A 59 -7.12 -16.53 -11.33
N LYS A 60 -6.39 -17.03 -10.32
CA LYS A 60 -6.46 -18.44 -9.92
C LYS A 60 -7.79 -18.81 -9.26
N VAL A 61 -8.44 -17.85 -8.60
CA VAL A 61 -9.73 -18.08 -7.94
C VAL A 61 -10.86 -18.11 -8.97
N GLU A 62 -10.78 -17.32 -10.04
CA GLU A 62 -11.78 -17.34 -11.12
C GLU A 62 -11.69 -18.59 -12.02
N GLU A 63 -10.53 -19.21 -12.17
CA GLU A 63 -10.39 -20.46 -12.95
C GLU A 63 -10.92 -21.72 -12.23
N VAL A 64 -11.18 -21.64 -10.93
CA VAL A 64 -11.61 -22.78 -10.08
C VAL A 64 -13.11 -22.74 -9.77
N VAL A 65 -13.85 -21.73 -10.25
CA VAL A 65 -15.29 -21.53 -10.00
C VAL A 65 -16.14 -21.77 -11.23
#